data_AF-A0A1G6JQD6-F1
#
_entry.id   AF-A0A1G6JQD6-F1
#
_cell.length_a   1.000
_cell.length_b   1.000
_cell.length_c   1.000
_cell.angle_alpha   90.00
_cell.angle_beta   90.00
_cell.angle_gamma   90.00
#
_symmetry.space_group_name_H-M   'P 1'
#
loop_
_entity.id
_entity.type
_entity.pdbx_description
1 polymer ?
#
loop_
_entity_poly.entity_id
_entity_poly.type
_entity_poly.pdbx_seq_one_letter_code
_entity_poly.pdbx_strand_id
1 'polypeptide(L)'
;MERIVLIITRLVAFWRSQKIEISTKTIEEIGLVERKLDLKLPDDFKTFYTRVNGMENFYPNEIDEEGFLFYPVDAIVSAEKELRDCNLVNKDKIFIFAEYA
;
A
#
# COMPACT_ATOMS: atom_id res chain seq x y z
N MET A 1 11.70 -14.55 0.34
CA MET A 1 12.06 -13.20 0.85
C MET A 1 12.94 -12.43 -0.13
N GLU A 2 13.98 -13.02 -0.72
CA GLU A 2 14.85 -12.33 -1.70
C GLU A 2 14.11 -11.81 -2.95
N ARG A 3 13.16 -12.58 -3.48
CA ARG A 3 12.40 -12.19 -4.68
C ARG A 3 11.57 -10.93 -4.49
N ILE A 4 10.88 -10.78 -3.35
CA ILE A 4 10.03 -9.60 -3.11
C ILE A 4 10.87 -8.34 -2.92
N VAL A 5 12.00 -8.45 -2.23
CA VAL A 5 12.96 -7.36 -2.08
C VAL A 5 13.45 -6.84 -3.43
N LEU A 6 13.78 -7.75 -4.36
CA LEU A 6 14.19 -7.39 -5.71
C LEU A 6 13.07 -6.68 -6.47
N ILE A 7 11.83 -7.18 -6.37
CA ILE A 7 10.67 -6.55 -7.02
C ILE A 7 10.43 -5.14 -6.48
N ILE A 8 10.43 -4.97 -5.15
CA ILE A 8 10.28 -3.65 -4.52
C ILE A 8 11.40 -2.71 -4.95
N THR A 9 12.63 -3.19 -5.04
CA THR A 9 13.77 -2.37 -5.48
C THR A 9 13.58 -1.89 -6.92
N ARG A 10 13.06 -2.73 -7.81
CA ARG A 10 12.75 -2.35 -9.19
C ARG A 10 11.62 -1.34 -9.27
N LEU A 11 10.56 -1.53 -8.48
CA LEU A 11 9.43 -0.59 -8.39
C LEU A 11 9.90 0.79 -7.91
N VAL A 12 10.69 0.84 -6.83
CA VAL A 12 11.26 2.08 -6.30
C VAL A 12 12.15 2.77 -7.33
N ALA A 13 12.94 2.02 -8.10
CA ALA A 13 13.75 2.58 -9.17
C ALA A 13 12.88 3.21 -10.28
N PHE A 14 11.79 2.53 -10.65
CA PHE A 14 10.81 3.02 -11.63
C PHE A 14 10.11 4.31 -11.17
N TRP A 15 9.63 4.35 -9.93
CA TRP A 15 9.04 5.56 -9.36
C TRP A 15 10.03 6.72 -9.28
N ARG A 16 11.29 6.46 -8.89
CA ARG A 16 12.33 7.48 -8.89
C ARG A 16 12.65 8.03 -10.30
N SER A 17 12.58 7.21 -11.35
CA SER A 17 12.75 7.73 -12.72
C SER A 17 11.66 8.71 -13.14
N GLN A 18 10.48 8.62 -12.51
CA GLN A 18 9.36 9.56 -12.68
C GLN A 18 9.39 10.73 -11.68
N LYS A 19 10.43 10.81 -10.85
CA LYS A 19 10.57 11.79 -9.76
C LYS A 19 9.53 11.65 -8.65
N ILE A 20 8.92 10.47 -8.52
CA ILE A 20 8.10 10.13 -7.36
C ILE A 20 9.06 9.92 -6.17
N GLU A 21 8.97 10.83 -5.21
CA GLU A 21 9.64 10.73 -3.92
C GLU A 21 9.15 9.53 -3.11
N ILE A 22 10.09 8.90 -2.41
CA ILE A 22 9.88 7.65 -1.68
C ILE A 22 10.16 7.90 -0.19
N SER A 23 9.17 7.63 0.64
CA SER A 23 9.30 7.54 2.10
C SER A 23 9.25 6.08 2.56
N THR A 24 9.57 5.80 3.82
CA THR A 24 9.54 4.45 4.41
C THR A 24 8.94 4.50 5.80
N LYS A 25 8.40 3.38 6.29
CA LYS A 25 7.97 3.24 7.69
C LYS A 25 8.81 2.20 8.42
N THR A 26 9.05 2.37 9.72
CA THR A 26 9.64 1.30 10.54
C THR A 26 8.60 0.23 10.85
N ILE A 27 9.05 -0.93 11.33
CA ILE A 27 8.14 -2.00 11.78
C ILE A 27 7.26 -1.53 12.95
N GLU A 28 7.81 -0.70 13.83
CA GLU A 28 7.08 -0.13 14.96
C GLU A 28 5.99 0.83 14.49
N GLU A 29 6.28 1.67 13.50
CA GLU A 29 5.29 2.56 12.88
C GLU A 29 4.18 1.77 12.18
N ILE A 30 4.53 0.72 11.43
CA ILE A 30 3.56 -0.18 10.80
C ILE A 30 2.68 -0.84 11.87
N GLY A 31 3.25 -1.31 12.98
CA GLY A 31 2.49 -1.90 14.08
C GLY A 31 1.59 -0.91 14.83
N LEU A 32 1.88 0.40 14.79
CA LEU A 32 0.95 1.43 15.25
C LEU A 32 -0.23 1.60 14.29
N VAL A 33 0.03 1.53 12.98
CA VAL A 33 -1.02 1.62 11.94
C VAL A 33 -1.94 0.40 11.96
N GLU A 34 -1.40 -0.82 12.08
CA GLU A 34 -2.18 -2.05 12.26
C GLU A 34 -3.17 -1.92 13.44
N ARG A 35 -2.71 -1.39 14.58
CA ARG A 35 -3.56 -1.15 15.75
C ARG A 35 -4.59 -0.03 15.54
N LYS A 36 -4.20 1.05 14.87
CA LYS A 36 -5.07 2.20 14.59
C LYS A 36 -6.22 1.82 13.66
N LEU A 37 -5.94 0.98 12.66
CA LEU A 37 -6.89 0.56 11.64
C LEU A 37 -7.58 -0.77 11.95
N ASP A 38 -7.31 -1.37 13.12
CA ASP A 38 -7.78 -2.70 13.52
C ASP A 38 -7.59 -3.77 12.44
N LEU A 39 -6.40 -3.79 11.83
CA LEU A 39 -6.05 -4.73 10.77
C LEU A 39 -4.70 -5.39 11.03
N LYS A 40 -4.48 -6.53 10.37
CA LYS A 40 -3.19 -7.23 10.37
C LYS A 40 -2.68 -7.36 8.95
N LEU A 41 -1.59 -6.68 8.64
CA LEU A 41 -0.95 -6.76 7.34
C LEU A 41 -0.26 -8.12 7.16
N PRO A 42 -0.31 -8.68 5.96
CA PRO A 42 0.58 -9.76 5.55
C PRO A 42 2.06 -9.35 5.63
N ASP A 43 2.97 -10.31 5.83
CA ASP A 43 4.40 -10.03 6.05
C ASP A 43 5.11 -9.45 4.81
N ASP A 44 4.63 -9.80 3.61
CA ASP A 44 5.06 -9.20 2.36
C ASP A 44 4.69 -7.72 2.27
N PHE A 45 3.50 -7.32 2.74
CA PHE A 45 3.10 -5.91 2.85
C PHE A 45 3.94 -5.14 3.87
N LYS A 46 4.25 -5.74 5.03
CA LYS A 46 5.18 -5.10 5.98
C LYS A 46 6.58 -4.93 5.36
N THR A 47 7.04 -5.93 4.61
CA THR A 47 8.31 -5.84 3.86
C THR A 47 8.25 -4.73 2.79
N PHE A 48 7.10 -4.53 2.16
CA PHE A 48 6.87 -3.44 1.23
C PHE A 48 6.96 -2.08 1.93
N TYR A 49 6.14 -1.86 2.96
CA TYR A 49 6.07 -0.57 3.67
C TYR A 49 7.34 -0.18 4.43
N THR A 50 8.18 -1.16 4.81
CA THR A 50 9.53 -0.89 5.36
C THR A 50 10.54 -0.38 4.34
N ARG A 51 10.24 -0.55 3.05
CA ARG A 51 11.12 -0.13 1.94
C ARG A 51 10.55 1.04 1.15
N VAL A 52 9.22 1.16 1.12
CA VAL A 52 8.50 2.25 0.47
C VAL A 52 7.09 2.36 1.05
N ASN A 53 6.73 3.55 1.54
CA ASN A 53 5.41 3.82 2.10
C ASN A 53 4.38 4.21 1.01
N GLY A 54 4.22 3.34 0.01
CA GLY A 54 3.44 3.67 -1.18
C GLY A 54 3.92 4.96 -1.85
N MET A 55 2.99 5.77 -2.34
CA MET A 55 3.24 7.08 -2.95
C MET A 55 2.81 8.22 -2.00
N GLU A 56 3.17 8.16 -0.71
CA GLU A 56 2.72 9.08 0.37
C GLU A 56 2.71 10.56 0.00
N ASN A 57 3.74 11.05 -0.70
CA ASN A 57 3.87 12.47 -1.06
C ASN A 57 2.93 12.92 -2.19
N PHE A 58 2.34 11.98 -2.93
CA PHE A 58 1.53 12.22 -4.12
C PHE A 58 0.10 11.69 -4.00
N TYR A 59 -0.13 10.79 -3.04
CA TYR A 59 -1.46 10.32 -2.69
C TYR A 59 -2.32 11.49 -2.16
N PRO A 60 -3.61 11.59 -2.56
CA PRO A 60 -4.37 10.69 -3.42
C PRO A 60 -4.44 11.13 -4.90
N ASN A 61 -3.59 12.05 -5.35
CA ASN A 61 -3.87 12.82 -6.57
C ASN A 61 -3.07 12.40 -7.81
N GLU A 62 -1.92 11.73 -7.65
CA GLU A 62 -1.08 11.36 -8.78
C GLU A 62 -0.88 9.84 -8.87
N ILE A 63 -0.93 9.34 -10.10
CA ILE A 63 -0.62 7.96 -10.49
C ILE A 63 0.75 7.93 -11.16
N ASP A 64 1.38 6.76 -11.18
CA ASP A 64 2.58 6.55 -11.99
C ASP A 64 2.26 6.49 -13.50
N GLU A 65 3.29 6.49 -14.34
CA GLU A 65 3.18 6.41 -15.80
C GLU A 65 2.45 5.17 -16.31
N GLU A 66 2.29 4.13 -15.48
CA GLU A 66 1.53 2.90 -15.78
C GLU A 66 0.10 2.95 -15.22
N GLY A 67 -0.32 4.09 -14.68
CA GLY A 67 -1.68 4.32 -14.20
C GLY A 67 -1.96 3.84 -12.77
N PHE A 68 -0.95 3.43 -12.01
CA PHE A 68 -1.13 2.94 -10.65
C PHE A 68 -0.92 4.02 -9.59
N LEU A 69 -1.74 4.00 -8.54
CA LEU A 69 -1.48 4.70 -7.29
C LEU A 69 -1.43 3.70 -6.15
N PHE A 70 -0.27 3.60 -5.48
CA PHE A 70 -0.09 2.77 -4.29
C PHE A 70 -0.26 3.62 -3.03
N TYR A 71 -1.12 3.17 -2.13
CA TYR A 71 -1.51 3.95 -0.95
C TYR A 71 -0.40 3.91 0.09
N PRO A 72 -0.19 5.01 0.84
CA PRO A 72 0.58 4.93 2.07
C PRO A 72 -0.14 4.05 3.08
N VAL A 73 0.62 3.42 3.98
CA VAL A 73 0.09 2.38 4.89
C VAL A 73 -1.06 2.87 5.77
N ASP A 74 -1.06 4.16 6.11
CA ASP A 74 -2.07 4.82 6.93
C ASP A 74 -3.34 5.20 6.16
N ALA A 75 -3.30 5.12 4.82
CA ALA A 75 -4.44 5.33 3.93
C ALA A 75 -5.07 4.02 3.45
N ILE A 76 -4.63 2.84 3.93
CA ILE A 76 -5.32 1.58 3.65
C ILE A 76 -6.74 1.66 4.20
N VAL A 77 -7.73 1.35 3.36
CA VAL A 77 -9.15 1.40 3.72
C VAL A 77 -9.84 0.06 3.47
N SER A 78 -10.82 -0.27 4.31
CA SER A 78 -11.71 -1.40 4.08
C SER A 78 -12.59 -1.13 2.86
N ALA A 79 -12.73 -2.14 1.99
CA ALA A 79 -13.64 -2.11 0.85
C ALA A 79 -15.09 -2.47 1.25
N GLU A 80 -15.38 -2.64 2.54
CA GLU A 80 -16.67 -3.10 3.04
C GLU A 80 -17.84 -2.22 2.55
N LYS A 81 -17.65 -0.91 2.51
CA LYS A 81 -18.68 0.04 2.10
C LYS A 81 -19.01 -0.11 0.61
N GLU A 82 -17.98 -0.26 -0.22
CA GLU A 82 -18.07 -0.43 -1.67
C GLU A 82 -18.64 -1.81 -2.03
N LEU A 83 -18.31 -2.83 -1.23
CA LEU A 83 -18.76 -4.20 -1.42
C LEU A 83 -20.06 -4.53 -0.67
N ARG A 84 -20.73 -3.53 -0.08
CA ARG A 84 -21.93 -3.73 0.75
C ARG A 84 -22.99 -4.58 0.08
N ASP A 85 -23.21 -4.38 -1.22
CA ASP A 85 -24.25 -5.08 -1.99
C ASP A 85 -23.75 -6.37 -2.68
N CYS A 86 -22.47 -6.73 -2.55
CA CYS A 86 -21.92 -7.96 -3.12
C CYS A 86 -22.29 -9.20 -2.29
N ASN A 87 -22.33 -10.40 -2.88
CA ASN A 87 -22.54 -11.65 -2.11
C ASN A 87 -21.21 -12.26 -1.61
N LEU A 88 -20.33 -11.44 -1.03
CA LEU A 88 -19.06 -11.87 -0.45
C LEU A 88 -19.19 -12.08 1.07
N VAL A 89 -18.64 -13.17 1.58
CA VAL A 89 -18.75 -13.56 3.00
C VAL A 89 -17.73 -12.85 3.89
N ASN A 90 -16.64 -12.35 3.31
CA ASN A 90 -15.45 -11.81 3.99
C ASN A 90 -15.14 -10.36 3.60
N LYS A 91 -16.18 -9.55 3.34
CA LYS A 91 -16.03 -8.15 2.91
C LYS A 91 -15.24 -7.29 3.89
N ASP A 92 -15.42 -7.57 5.18
CA ASP A 92 -14.71 -6.98 6.33
C ASP A 92 -13.19 -7.25 6.31
N LYS A 93 -12.73 -8.18 5.47
CA LYS A 93 -11.32 -8.59 5.33
C LYS A 93 -10.70 -8.17 4.01
N ILE A 94 -11.41 -7.37 3.21
CA ILE A 94 -10.92 -6.86 1.93
C ILE A 94 -10.49 -5.42 2.12
N PHE A 95 -9.22 -5.15 1.82
CA PHE A 95 -8.61 -3.83 1.98
C PHE A 95 -8.06 -3.34 0.65
N ILE A 96 -8.21 -2.04 0.42
CA ILE A 96 -7.68 -1.33 -0.74
C ILE A 96 -6.33 -0.74 -0.32
N PHE A 97 -5.29 -1.08 -1.07
CA PHE A 97 -3.93 -0.58 -0.88
C PHE A 97 -3.36 0.07 -2.15
N ALA A 98 -4.06 -0.06 -3.27
CA ALA A 98 -3.70 0.54 -4.54
C ALA A 98 -4.94 0.66 -5.42
N GLU A 99 -4.88 1.59 -6.37
CA GLU A 99 -5.86 1.74 -7.44
C GLU A 99 -5.18 1.89 -8.80
N TYR A 100 -5.97 1.69 -9.86
CA TYR A 100 -5.55 1.78 -11.26
C TYR A 100 -6.61 2.56 -12.04
N ALA A 101 -6.18 3.52 -12.85
CA ALA A 101 -7.04 4.42 -13.64
C ALA A 101 -6.89 4.21 -15.15
#